data_AF-A0A3R6QC22-F1
#
_entry.id   AF-A0A3R6QC22-F1
#
_cell.length_a   1.000
_cell.length_b   1.000
_cell.length_c   1.000
_cell.angle_alpha   90.00
_cell.angle_beta   90.00
_cell.angle_gamma   90.00
#
_symmetry.space_group_name_H-M   'P 1'
#
loop_
_entity.id
_entity.type
_entity.pdbx_description
1 polymer ?
#
loop_
_entity_poly.entity_id
_entity_poly.type
_entity_poly.pdbx_seq_one_letter_code
_entity_poly.pdbx_strand_id
1 'polypeptide(L)'
;MLMEMLEKLDSLIAVLATGLITFFITKYKYYKNIPLDKLEIAYNRIYYPIYCITKSNIDIQKNIEKCKVYLTKYRKYADKTTLRVFETLEDTKFNNRAYEKFKKNIDEMNTKIRRRLGYLDSNIITTYKYLSLFEKNMLRIALELIVIYVLTFIVRYANGKCAKIFAYIDFFFVLVLAIEGICMIVMGFVIGFKEVFLSTKIKKKDISKE
;
A
#
# COMPACT_ATOMS: atom_id res chain seq x y z
N MET A 1 -41.86 25.74 21.56
CA MET A 1 -40.98 26.43 20.58
C MET A 1 -39.54 25.92 20.57
N LEU A 2 -38.69 26.18 21.58
CA LEU A 2 -37.27 25.76 21.53
C LEU A 2 -37.09 24.23 21.59
N MET A 3 -37.94 23.55 22.38
CA MET A 3 -37.95 22.09 22.49
C MET A 3 -38.46 21.40 21.21
N GLU A 4 -39.51 21.94 20.58
CA GLU A 4 -39.99 21.45 19.28
C GLU A 4 -38.99 21.71 18.14
N MET A 5 -38.20 22.79 18.21
CA MET A 5 -37.11 23.04 17.26
C MET A 5 -35.96 22.04 17.42
N LEU A 6 -35.63 21.65 18.66
CA LEU A 6 -34.63 20.61 18.95
C LEU A 6 -35.07 19.25 18.45
N GLU A 7 -36.32 18.84 18.69
CA GLU A 7 -36.85 17.56 18.17
C GLU A 7 -36.88 17.50 16.64
N LYS A 8 -37.24 18.61 15.98
CA LYS A 8 -37.17 18.72 14.51
C LYS A 8 -35.74 18.66 13.99
N LEU A 9 -34.77 19.21 14.72
CA LEU A 9 -33.36 19.13 14.36
C LEU A 9 -32.82 17.70 14.50
N ASP A 10 -33.12 17.02 15.60
CA ASP A 10 -32.68 15.65 15.87
C ASP A 10 -33.23 14.67 14.84
N SER A 11 -34.52 14.79 14.50
CA SER A 11 -35.13 13.99 13.43
C SER A 11 -34.49 14.26 12.06
N LEU A 12 -34.16 15.52 11.74
CA LEU A 12 -33.51 15.89 10.49
C LEU A 12 -32.07 15.34 10.41
N ILE A 13 -31.32 15.40 11.51
CA ILE A 13 -29.98 14.79 11.63
C ILE A 13 -30.06 13.27 11.44
N ALA A 14 -31.02 12.60 12.07
CA ALA A 14 -31.21 11.16 11.94
C ALA A 14 -31.53 10.74 10.49
N VAL A 15 -32.36 11.50 9.78
CA VAL A 15 -32.69 11.27 8.37
C VAL A 15 -31.48 11.52 7.47
N LEU A 16 -30.72 12.61 7.68
CA LEU A 16 -29.50 12.89 6.93
C LEU A 16 -28.42 11.82 7.17
N ALA A 17 -28.23 11.41 8.41
CA ALA A 17 -27.28 10.37 8.78
C ALA A 17 -27.65 9.04 8.11
N THR A 18 -28.92 8.65 8.18
CA THR A 18 -29.42 7.44 7.52
C THR A 18 -29.24 7.52 6.00
N GLY A 19 -29.62 8.62 5.37
CA GLY A 19 -29.43 8.84 3.93
C GLY A 19 -27.97 8.74 3.50
N LEU A 20 -27.05 9.34 4.27
CA LEU A 20 -25.60 9.24 4.01
C LEU A 20 -25.10 7.82 4.18
N ILE A 21 -25.45 7.12 5.26
CA ILE A 21 -25.04 5.73 5.50
C ILE A 21 -25.55 4.83 4.38
N THR A 22 -26.83 4.93 4.02
CA THR A 22 -27.43 4.17 2.91
C THR A 22 -26.74 4.47 1.58
N PHE A 23 -26.38 5.73 1.30
CA PHE A 23 -25.62 6.10 0.12
C PHE A 23 -24.26 5.39 0.07
N PHE A 24 -23.49 5.42 1.16
CA PHE A 24 -22.20 4.74 1.22
C PHE A 24 -22.32 3.22 1.07
N ILE A 25 -23.29 2.59 1.75
CA ILE A 25 -23.55 1.14 1.65
C ILE A 25 -23.92 0.77 0.21
N THR A 26 -24.82 1.53 -0.41
CA THR A 26 -25.29 1.26 -1.78
C THR A 26 -24.13 1.41 -2.78
N LYS A 27 -23.32 2.46 -2.64
CA LYS A 27 -22.15 2.69 -3.48
C LYS A 27 -21.11 1.57 -3.32
N TYR A 28 -20.89 1.10 -2.10
CA TYR A 28 -20.01 -0.03 -1.82
C TYR A 28 -20.53 -1.32 -2.48
N LYS A 29 -21.82 -1.63 -2.33
CA LYS A 29 -22.47 -2.80 -2.94
C LYS A 29 -22.38 -2.77 -4.47
N TYR A 30 -22.66 -1.62 -5.08
CA TYR A 30 -22.50 -1.42 -6.52
C TYR A 30 -21.06 -1.70 -6.98
N TYR A 31 -20.06 -1.15 -6.26
CA TYR A 31 -18.66 -1.38 -6.61
C TYR A 31 -18.26 -2.86 -6.49
N LYS A 32 -18.77 -3.57 -5.49
CA LYS A 32 -18.53 -5.00 -5.27
C LYS A 32 -19.17 -5.86 -6.36
N ASN A 33 -20.32 -5.45 -6.89
CA ASN A 33 -21.13 -6.19 -7.86
C ASN A 33 -20.84 -5.84 -9.34
N ILE A 34 -19.65 -5.31 -9.65
CA ILE A 34 -19.24 -5.11 -11.05
C ILE A 34 -19.13 -6.48 -11.74
N PRO A 35 -19.72 -6.65 -12.94
CA PRO A 35 -19.64 -7.91 -13.69
C PRO A 35 -18.20 -8.34 -13.93
N LEU A 36 -17.90 -9.61 -13.66
CA LEU A 36 -16.56 -10.19 -13.80
C LEU A 36 -16.03 -10.05 -15.23
N ASP A 37 -16.86 -10.27 -16.25
CA ASP A 37 -16.46 -10.18 -17.66
C ASP A 37 -15.89 -8.79 -18.04
N LYS A 38 -16.53 -7.73 -17.54
CA LYS A 38 -16.06 -6.34 -17.80
C LYS A 38 -14.73 -6.08 -17.11
N LEU A 39 -14.54 -6.68 -15.95
CA LEU A 39 -13.35 -6.54 -15.14
C LEU A 39 -12.19 -7.37 -15.73
N GLU A 40 -12.48 -8.52 -16.33
CA GLU A 40 -11.54 -9.34 -17.08
C GLU A 40 -11.06 -8.63 -18.35
N ILE A 41 -11.96 -7.99 -19.10
CA ILE A 41 -11.58 -7.16 -20.26
C ILE A 41 -10.66 -6.03 -19.81
N ALA A 42 -11.00 -5.31 -18.73
CA ALA A 42 -10.15 -4.25 -18.20
C ALA A 42 -8.75 -4.78 -17.81
N TYR A 43 -8.67 -5.94 -17.15
CA TYR A 43 -7.42 -6.57 -16.78
C TYR A 43 -6.56 -6.92 -18.01
N ASN A 44 -7.12 -7.73 -18.91
CA ASN A 44 -6.39 -8.33 -20.03
C ASN A 44 -6.03 -7.31 -21.11
N ARG A 45 -6.84 -6.26 -21.29
CA ARG A 45 -6.66 -5.28 -22.38
C ARG A 45 -6.02 -3.97 -21.95
N ILE A 46 -6.06 -3.62 -20.67
CA ILE A 46 -5.53 -2.34 -20.18
C ILE A 46 -4.47 -2.59 -19.12
N TYR A 47 -4.87 -3.10 -17.97
CA TYR A 47 -4.02 -3.03 -16.78
C TYR A 47 -2.80 -3.94 -16.85
N TYR A 48 -2.97 -5.18 -17.26
CA TYR A 48 -1.85 -6.11 -17.36
C TYR A 48 -0.84 -5.72 -18.47
N PRO A 49 -1.26 -5.39 -19.71
CA PRO A 49 -0.33 -4.93 -20.74
C PRO A 49 0.42 -3.64 -20.35
N ILE A 50 -0.29 -2.65 -19.82
CA ILE A 50 0.32 -1.37 -19.41
C ILE A 50 1.28 -1.59 -18.24
N TYR A 51 0.92 -2.44 -17.27
CA TYR A 51 1.81 -2.85 -16.18
C TYR A 51 3.14 -3.39 -16.69
N CYS A 52 3.10 -4.31 -17.66
CA CYS A 52 4.29 -4.88 -18.28
C CYS A 52 5.13 -3.81 -19.00
N ILE A 53 4.50 -2.87 -19.70
CA ILE A 53 5.19 -1.76 -20.37
C ILE A 53 5.88 -0.86 -19.35
N THR A 54 5.19 -0.45 -18.29
CA THR A 54 5.73 0.46 -17.27
C THR A 54 6.85 -0.15 -16.42
N LYS A 55 6.96 -1.49 -16.41
CA LYS A 55 8.07 -2.22 -15.78
C LYS A 55 9.25 -2.48 -16.70
N SER A 56 9.10 -2.29 -18.01
CA SER A 56 10.20 -2.46 -18.95
C SER A 56 11.21 -1.32 -18.79
N ASN A 57 12.51 -1.60 -18.91
CA ASN A 57 13.60 -0.61 -18.87
C ASN A 57 13.71 0.20 -20.19
N ILE A 58 12.63 0.25 -20.97
CA ILE A 58 12.55 1.03 -22.21
C ILE A 58 12.38 2.51 -21.84
N ASP A 59 12.85 3.39 -22.73
CA ASP A 59 12.60 4.82 -22.71
C ASP A 59 11.14 5.16 -22.33
N ILE A 60 10.99 6.05 -21.34
CA ILE A 60 9.73 6.50 -20.77
C ILE A 60 8.79 7.00 -21.87
N GLN A 61 9.32 7.75 -22.83
CA GLN A 61 8.48 8.37 -23.86
C GLN A 61 7.85 7.31 -24.78
N LYS A 62 8.64 6.31 -25.20
CA LYS A 62 8.13 5.16 -25.97
C LYS A 62 7.12 4.32 -25.18
N ASN A 63 7.33 4.18 -23.87
CA ASN A 63 6.37 3.49 -23.00
C ASN A 63 5.04 4.22 -22.96
N ILE A 64 5.05 5.54 -22.81
CA ILE A 64 3.84 6.35 -22.74
C ILE A 64 3.04 6.28 -24.04
N GLU A 65 3.69 6.36 -25.19
CA GLU A 65 3.02 6.21 -26.50
C GLU A 65 2.31 4.85 -26.62
N LYS A 66 2.97 3.76 -26.20
CA LYS A 66 2.33 2.43 -26.18
C LYS A 66 1.14 2.40 -25.23
N CYS A 67 1.29 2.93 -24.02
CA CYS A 67 0.21 3.01 -23.03
C CYS A 67 -1.01 3.77 -23.59
N LYS A 68 -0.78 4.86 -24.32
CA LYS A 68 -1.82 5.67 -24.96
C LYS A 68 -2.69 4.84 -25.92
N VAL A 69 -2.08 3.95 -26.69
CA VAL A 69 -2.81 3.07 -27.63
C VAL A 69 -3.82 2.18 -26.89
N TYR A 70 -3.42 1.58 -25.77
CA TYR A 70 -4.31 0.74 -24.96
C TYR A 70 -5.41 1.55 -24.29
N LEU A 71 -5.07 2.68 -23.67
CA LEU A 71 -6.02 3.53 -22.95
C LEU A 71 -7.07 4.17 -23.87
N THR A 72 -6.67 4.57 -25.08
CA THR A 72 -7.61 5.14 -26.06
C THR A 72 -8.52 4.06 -26.64
N LYS A 73 -7.98 2.93 -27.07
CA LYS A 73 -8.75 1.83 -27.66
C LYS A 73 -9.78 1.22 -26.70
N TYR A 74 -9.42 1.09 -25.42
CA TYR A 74 -10.27 0.45 -24.42
C TYR A 74 -10.78 1.43 -23.35
N ARG A 75 -10.84 2.73 -23.66
CA ARG A 75 -11.20 3.81 -22.71
C ARG A 75 -12.43 3.52 -21.84
N LYS A 76 -13.46 2.88 -22.42
CA LYS A 76 -14.71 2.50 -21.73
C LYS A 76 -14.49 1.59 -20.51
N TYR A 77 -13.45 0.76 -20.54
CA TYR A 77 -13.12 -0.20 -19.49
C TYR A 77 -12.05 0.31 -18.53
N ALA A 78 -11.43 1.46 -18.82
CA ALA A 78 -10.47 2.09 -17.94
C ALA A 78 -11.17 2.73 -16.73
N ASP A 79 -10.57 2.62 -15.55
CA ASP A 79 -11.03 3.36 -14.38
C ASP A 79 -10.84 4.87 -14.59
N LYS A 80 -11.80 5.66 -14.10
CA LYS A 80 -11.78 7.11 -14.22
C LYS A 80 -10.54 7.74 -13.57
N THR A 81 -10.03 7.14 -12.50
CA THR A 81 -8.79 7.61 -11.86
C THR A 81 -7.57 7.38 -12.75
N THR A 82 -7.50 6.24 -13.43
CA THR A 82 -6.42 5.94 -14.39
C THR A 82 -6.42 6.94 -15.54
N LEU A 83 -7.59 7.23 -16.11
CA LEU A 83 -7.72 8.24 -17.16
C LEU A 83 -7.27 9.62 -16.70
N ARG A 84 -7.71 10.06 -15.51
CA ARG A 84 -7.32 11.35 -14.95
C ARG A 84 -5.82 11.47 -14.70
N VAL A 85 -5.20 10.41 -14.18
CA VAL A 85 -3.75 10.39 -13.94
C VAL A 85 -2.98 10.41 -15.26
N PHE A 86 -3.49 9.74 -16.29
CA PHE A 86 -2.90 9.78 -17.62
C PHE A 86 -3.06 11.16 -18.29
N GLU A 87 -4.22 11.81 -18.18
CA GLU A 87 -4.44 13.19 -18.64
C GLU A 87 -3.44 14.16 -17.96
N THR A 88 -3.25 14.04 -16.64
CA THR A 88 -2.25 14.84 -15.91
C THR A 88 -0.81 14.57 -16.41
N LEU A 89 -0.52 13.33 -16.80
CA LEU A 89 0.78 12.95 -17.35
C LEU A 89 1.01 13.59 -18.73
N GLU A 90 -0.03 13.66 -19.56
CA GLU A 90 0.02 14.35 -20.86
C GLU A 90 0.19 15.87 -20.68
N ASP A 91 -0.58 16.49 -19.77
CA ASP A 91 -0.53 17.93 -19.49
C ASP A 91 0.85 18.39 -18.99
N THR A 92 1.52 17.54 -18.21
CA THR A 92 2.85 17.81 -17.67
C THR A 92 4.01 17.47 -18.62
N LYS A 93 3.70 17.19 -19.90
CA LYS A 93 4.68 16.79 -20.92
C LYS A 93 5.59 15.64 -20.45
N PHE A 94 4.99 14.64 -19.81
CA PHE A 94 5.68 13.40 -19.43
C PHE A 94 6.77 13.56 -18.37
N ASN A 95 6.58 14.48 -17.42
CA ASN A 95 7.46 14.62 -16.26
C ASN A 95 7.59 13.28 -15.49
N ASN A 96 8.82 12.91 -15.11
CA ASN A 96 9.13 11.73 -14.29
C ASN A 96 8.22 11.57 -13.06
N ARG A 97 7.90 12.65 -12.34
CA ARG A 97 7.03 12.58 -11.16
C ARG A 97 5.59 12.18 -11.52
N ALA A 98 5.08 12.72 -12.62
CA ALA A 98 3.75 12.36 -13.11
C ALA A 98 3.75 10.92 -13.64
N TYR A 99 4.84 10.48 -14.27
CA TYR A 99 5.00 9.12 -14.77
C TYR A 99 5.02 8.10 -13.63
N GLU A 100 5.77 8.37 -12.55
CA GLU A 100 5.77 7.50 -11.37
C GLU A 100 4.39 7.41 -10.71
N LYS A 101 3.64 8.53 -10.69
CA LYS A 101 2.25 8.52 -10.21
C LYS A 101 1.33 7.68 -11.10
N PHE A 102 1.51 7.76 -12.42
CA PHE A 102 0.78 6.92 -13.38
C PHE A 102 1.12 5.44 -13.21
N LYS A 103 2.40 5.09 -13.15
CA LYS A 103 2.89 3.73 -12.90
C LYS A 103 2.31 3.15 -11.60
N LYS A 104 2.35 3.91 -10.50
CA LYS A 104 1.75 3.51 -9.24
C LYS A 104 0.24 3.23 -9.36
N ASN A 105 -0.50 4.09 -10.06
CA ASN A 105 -1.93 3.86 -10.29
C ASN A 105 -2.21 2.57 -11.09
N ILE A 106 -1.40 2.30 -12.13
CA ILE A 106 -1.49 1.08 -12.92
C ILE A 106 -1.22 -0.15 -12.04
N ASP A 107 -0.16 -0.12 -11.23
CA ASP A 107 0.18 -1.22 -10.30
C ASP A 107 -0.95 -1.51 -9.31
N GLU A 108 -1.53 -0.47 -8.72
CA GLU A 108 -2.65 -0.57 -7.78
C GLU A 108 -3.90 -1.16 -8.46
N MET A 109 -4.27 -0.65 -9.64
CA MET A 109 -5.45 -1.14 -10.36
C MET A 109 -5.26 -2.57 -10.88
N ASN A 110 -4.08 -2.89 -11.41
CA ASN A 110 -3.73 -4.23 -11.83
C ASN A 110 -3.89 -5.23 -10.67
N THR A 111 -3.35 -4.91 -9.50
CA THR A 111 -3.46 -5.75 -8.30
C THR A 111 -4.91 -5.88 -7.83
N LYS A 112 -5.64 -4.76 -7.78
CA LYS A 112 -7.03 -4.72 -7.32
C LYS A 112 -7.95 -5.56 -8.21
N ILE A 113 -7.80 -5.44 -9.52
CA ILE A 113 -8.59 -6.17 -10.51
C ILE A 113 -8.22 -7.66 -10.48
N ARG A 114 -6.93 -7.99 -10.41
CA ARG A 114 -6.43 -9.36 -10.29
C ARG A 114 -7.06 -10.09 -9.09
N ARG A 115 -7.10 -9.44 -7.92
CA ARG A 115 -7.75 -9.99 -6.70
C ARG A 115 -9.23 -10.27 -6.91
N ARG A 116 -9.94 -9.38 -7.62
CA ARG A 116 -11.38 -9.52 -7.88
C ARG A 116 -11.69 -10.61 -8.89
N LEU A 117 -10.79 -10.89 -9.82
CA LEU A 117 -10.91 -11.99 -10.79
C LEU A 117 -10.57 -13.35 -10.18
N GLY A 118 -10.10 -13.40 -8.93
CA GLY A 118 -9.76 -14.66 -8.28
C GLY A 118 -8.44 -15.27 -8.75
N TYR A 119 -7.57 -14.51 -9.42
CA TYR A 119 -6.20 -14.96 -9.67
C TYR A 119 -5.48 -15.20 -8.36
N LEU A 120 -4.52 -16.14 -8.39
CA LEU A 120 -3.65 -16.47 -7.26
C LEU A 120 -3.05 -15.21 -6.64
N ASP A 121 -3.38 -15.00 -5.37
CA ASP A 121 -2.76 -14.03 -4.47
C ASP A 121 -2.12 -14.80 -3.32
N SER A 122 -0.96 -14.37 -2.87
CA SER A 122 -0.30 -15.04 -1.75
C SER A 122 -1.07 -14.74 -0.47
N ASN A 123 -1.43 -15.78 0.28
CA ASN A 123 -2.00 -15.57 1.61
C ASN A 123 -0.96 -14.85 2.50
N ILE A 124 -1.41 -14.25 3.62
CA ILE A 124 -0.53 -13.47 4.50
C ILE A 124 0.64 -14.33 5.02
N ILE A 125 0.39 -15.61 5.30
CA ILE A 125 1.40 -16.55 5.81
C ILE A 125 2.48 -16.84 4.75
N THR A 126 2.07 -17.09 3.51
CA THR A 126 2.96 -17.33 2.37
C THR A 126 3.74 -16.06 2.06
N THR A 127 3.08 -14.90 2.03
CA THR A 127 3.73 -13.60 1.87
C THR A 127 4.80 -13.42 2.94
N TYR A 128 4.45 -13.60 4.22
CA TYR A 128 5.38 -13.51 5.34
C TYR A 128 6.54 -14.51 5.22
N LYS A 129 6.27 -15.77 4.83
CA LYS A 129 7.29 -16.81 4.65
C LYS A 129 8.38 -16.37 3.67
N TYR A 130 8.00 -15.69 2.59
CA TYR A 130 8.91 -15.27 1.53
C TYR A 130 9.43 -13.83 1.66
N LEU A 131 9.06 -13.07 2.70
CA LEU A 131 9.69 -11.78 2.98
C LEU A 131 11.18 -11.95 3.32
N SER A 132 11.95 -10.92 2.98
CA SER A 132 13.37 -10.83 3.36
C SER A 132 13.52 -10.80 4.89
N LEU A 133 14.72 -11.15 5.39
CA LEU A 133 15.00 -11.11 6.82
C LEU A 133 14.74 -9.72 7.43
N PHE A 134 15.13 -8.67 6.69
CA PHE A 134 14.91 -7.28 7.10
C PHE A 134 13.42 -6.95 7.22
N GLU A 135 12.62 -7.28 6.21
CA GLU A 135 11.18 -7.01 6.21
C GLU A 135 10.45 -7.79 7.31
N LYS A 136 10.85 -9.04 7.57
CA LYS A 136 10.31 -9.84 8.69
C LYS A 136 10.57 -9.18 10.03
N ASN A 137 11.80 -8.71 10.26
CA ASN A 137 12.15 -8.02 11.50
C ASN A 137 11.40 -6.70 11.65
N MET A 138 11.25 -5.92 10.57
CA MET A 138 10.45 -4.69 10.60
C MET A 138 8.98 -4.97 10.96
N LEU A 139 8.37 -6.01 10.40
CA LEU A 139 7.00 -6.41 10.74
C LEU A 139 6.88 -6.88 12.19
N ARG A 140 7.84 -7.67 12.69
CA ARG A 140 7.86 -8.14 14.07
C ARG A 140 7.95 -6.96 15.05
N ILE A 141 8.86 -6.02 14.81
CA ILE A 141 9.01 -4.80 15.61
C ILE A 141 7.72 -3.95 15.61
N ALA A 142 7.07 -3.81 14.45
CA ALA A 142 5.80 -3.10 14.37
C ALA A 142 4.71 -3.78 15.23
N LEU A 143 4.65 -5.11 15.26
CA LEU A 143 3.73 -5.86 16.11
C LEU A 143 4.09 -5.75 17.59
N GLU A 144 5.37 -5.83 17.95
CA GLU A 144 5.85 -5.67 19.32
C GLU A 144 5.51 -4.29 19.89
N LEU A 145 5.68 -3.22 19.10
CA LEU A 145 5.28 -1.87 19.49
C LEU A 145 3.78 -1.77 19.80
N ILE A 146 2.93 -2.46 19.04
CA ILE A 146 1.49 -2.51 19.30
C ILE A 146 1.21 -3.26 20.61
N VAL A 147 1.89 -4.38 20.86
CA VAL A 147 1.73 -5.16 22.09
C VAL A 147 2.17 -4.35 23.31
N ILE A 148 3.35 -3.71 23.25
CA ILE A 148 3.85 -2.82 24.30
C ILE A 148 2.85 -1.69 24.56
N TYR A 149 2.35 -1.03 23.50
CA TYR A 149 1.36 0.03 23.67
C TYR A 149 0.10 -0.44 24.42
N VAL A 150 -0.43 -1.61 24.06
CA VAL A 150 -1.60 -2.19 24.74
C VAL A 150 -1.27 -2.58 26.18
N LEU A 151 -0.10 -3.16 26.44
CA LEU A 151 0.34 -3.53 27.79
C LEU A 151 0.53 -2.30 28.68
N THR A 152 1.22 -1.26 28.20
CA THR A 152 1.38 0.01 28.92
C THR A 152 0.02 0.65 29.22
N PHE A 153 -0.93 0.59 28.27
CA PHE A 153 -2.31 1.03 28.51
C PHE A 153 -2.97 0.25 29.65
N ILE A 154 -2.88 -1.09 29.62
CA ILE A 154 -3.45 -1.95 30.68
C ILE A 154 -2.80 -1.65 32.04
N VAL A 155 -1.47 -1.53 32.11
CA VAL A 155 -0.73 -1.23 33.35
C VAL A 155 -1.20 0.09 33.96
N ARG A 156 -1.49 1.10 33.13
CA ARG A 156 -1.94 2.42 33.59
C ARG A 156 -3.31 2.39 34.29
N TYR A 157 -4.20 1.49 33.89
CA TYR A 157 -5.55 1.38 34.47
C TYR A 157 -5.68 0.23 35.48
N ALA A 158 -4.75 -0.72 35.48
CA ALA A 158 -4.72 -1.81 36.42
C ALA A 158 -4.18 -1.35 37.79
N ASN A 159 -4.73 -1.90 38.88
CA ASN A 159 -4.27 -1.65 40.24
C ASN A 159 -3.81 -2.93 40.95
N GLY A 160 -2.98 -2.78 41.97
CA GLY A 160 -2.56 -3.89 42.85
C GLY A 160 -1.51 -4.82 42.23
N LYS A 161 -1.53 -6.11 42.63
CA LYS A 161 -0.51 -7.11 42.23
C LYS A 161 -0.55 -7.42 40.73
N CYS A 162 -1.72 -7.37 40.10
CA CYS A 162 -1.86 -7.62 38.66
C CYS A 162 -1.13 -6.56 37.83
N ALA A 163 -1.20 -5.28 38.21
CA ALA A 163 -0.49 -4.20 37.53
C ALA A 163 1.03 -4.43 37.54
N LYS A 164 1.57 -4.91 38.66
CA LYS A 164 3.00 -5.24 38.78
C LYS A 164 3.42 -6.37 37.84
N ILE A 165 2.60 -7.42 37.72
CA ILE A 165 2.88 -8.54 36.80
C ILE A 165 2.90 -8.05 35.35
N PHE A 166 1.89 -7.28 34.94
CA PHE A 166 1.86 -6.72 33.58
C PHE A 166 3.01 -5.76 33.31
N ALA A 167 3.44 -4.98 34.30
CA ALA A 167 4.60 -4.08 34.16
C ALA A 167 5.91 -4.86 33.93
N TYR A 168 6.11 -6.02 34.59
CA TYR A 168 7.27 -6.87 34.32
C TYR A 168 7.25 -7.48 32.92
N ILE A 169 6.06 -7.90 32.46
CA ILE A 169 5.87 -8.42 31.09
C ILE A 169 6.16 -7.31 30.07
N ASP A 170 5.64 -6.10 30.28
CA ASP A 170 5.88 -4.95 29.42
C ASP A 170 7.37 -4.60 29.36
N PHE A 171 8.04 -4.55 30.51
CA PHE A 171 9.48 -4.31 30.59
C PHE A 171 10.30 -5.38 29.83
N PHE A 172 9.89 -6.65 29.89
CA PHE A 172 10.53 -7.72 29.12
C PHE A 172 10.40 -7.48 27.61
N PHE A 173 9.21 -7.10 27.11
CA PHE A 173 9.04 -6.78 25.69
C PHE A 173 9.87 -5.56 25.26
N VAL A 174 9.99 -4.54 26.12
CA VAL A 174 10.87 -3.38 25.86
C VAL A 174 12.34 -3.79 25.74
N LEU A 175 12.81 -4.73 26.58
CA LEU A 175 14.18 -5.26 26.49
C LEU A 175 14.40 -6.05 25.19
N VAL A 176 13.45 -6.92 24.81
CA VAL A 176 13.51 -7.65 23.54
C VAL A 176 13.60 -6.67 22.37
N LEU A 177 12.73 -5.66 22.34
CA LEU A 177 12.71 -4.62 21.32
C LEU A 177 14.05 -3.87 21.22
N ALA A 178 14.68 -3.55 22.36
CA ALA A 178 15.98 -2.89 22.40
C ALA A 178 17.08 -3.75 21.78
N ILE A 179 17.12 -5.05 22.10
CA ILE A 179 18.08 -6.00 21.53
C ILE A 179 17.88 -6.11 20.01
N GLU A 180 16.63 -6.26 19.56
CA GLU A 180 16.31 -6.36 18.14
C GLU A 180 16.70 -5.09 17.36
N GLY A 181 16.46 -3.92 17.95
CA GLY A 181 16.86 -2.62 17.39
C GLY A 181 18.38 -2.54 17.19
N ILE A 182 19.18 -2.97 18.17
CA ILE A 182 20.64 -3.04 18.06
C ILE A 182 21.06 -3.99 16.92
N CYS A 183 20.46 -5.18 16.85
CA CYS A 183 20.74 -6.14 15.78
C CYS A 183 20.44 -5.57 14.38
N MET A 184 19.34 -4.81 14.22
CA MET A 184 19.02 -4.17 12.94
C MET A 184 20.02 -3.09 12.54
N ILE A 185 20.47 -2.28 13.50
CA ILE A 185 21.51 -1.26 13.24
C ILE A 185 22.79 -1.94 12.75
N VAL A 186 23.22 -3.02 13.41
CA VAL A 186 24.41 -3.79 12.99
C VAL A 186 24.24 -4.36 11.58
N MET A 187 23.08 -4.94 11.26
CA MET A 187 22.80 -5.44 9.91
C MET A 187 22.84 -4.31 8.86
N GLY A 188 22.29 -3.13 9.19
CA GLY A 188 22.35 -1.95 8.32
C GLY A 188 23.78 -1.54 7.99
N PHE A 189 24.67 -1.51 8.99
CA PHE A 189 26.09 -1.24 8.77
C PHE A 189 26.74 -2.28 7.85
N VAL A 190 26.50 -3.58 8.08
CA VAL A 190 27.08 -4.65 7.24
C VAL A 190 26.65 -4.53 5.78
N ILE A 191 25.37 -4.24 5.52
CA ILE A 191 24.86 -4.05 4.16
C ILE A 191 25.52 -2.83 3.51
N GLY A 192 25.60 -1.70 4.23
CA GLY A 192 26.25 -0.48 3.73
C GLY A 192 27.74 -0.70 3.37
N PHE A 193 28.49 -1.40 4.22
CA PHE A 193 29.89 -1.75 3.91
C PHE A 193 30.01 -2.64 2.66
N LYS A 194 29.10 -3.61 2.49
CA LYS A 194 29.08 -4.49 1.32
C LYS A 194 28.83 -3.72 0.03
N GLU A 195 27.92 -2.75 0.03
CA GLU A 195 27.62 -1.90 -1.14
C GLU A 195 28.81 -0.99 -1.50
N VAL A 196 29.46 -0.38 -0.52
CA VAL A 196 30.67 0.44 -0.74
C VAL A 196 31.82 -0.40 -1.31
N PHE A 197 31.98 -1.63 -0.83
CA PHE A 197 33.00 -2.55 -1.34
C PHE A 197 32.71 -3.03 -2.77
N LEU A 198 31.44 -3.29 -3.09
CA LEU A 198 31.02 -3.66 -4.45
C LEU A 198 31.19 -2.51 -5.45
N SER A 199 30.83 -1.28 -5.07
CA SER A 199 30.97 -0.11 -5.94
C SER A 199 32.45 0.21 -6.24
N THR A 200 33.33 0.07 -5.24
CA THR A 200 34.78 0.23 -5.43
C THR A 200 35.39 -0.88 -6.30
N LYS A 201 34.87 -2.12 -6.21
CA LYS A 201 35.32 -3.23 -7.05
C LYS A 201 34.86 -3.10 -8.51
N ILE A 202 33.66 -2.61 -8.76
CA ILE A 202 33.16 -2.31 -10.12
C ILE A 202 34.00 -1.18 -10.72
N LYS A 203 34.20 -0.08 -9.99
CA LYS A 203 35.00 1.07 -10.44
C LYS A 203 36.45 0.67 -10.79
N LYS A 204 37.06 -0.24 -10.02
CA LYS A 204 38.41 -0.78 -10.35
C LYS A 204 38.43 -1.66 -11.60
N LYS A 205 37.36 -2.41 -11.89
CA LYS A 205 37.26 -3.30 -13.06
C LYS A 205 37.02 -2.53 -14.37
N ASP A 206 36.38 -1.37 -14.28
CA ASP A 206 36.21 -0.48 -15.44
C ASP A 206 37.51 0.25 -15.78
N ILE A 207 38.29 0.65 -14.77
CA ILE A 207 39.63 1.28 -14.96
C ILE A 207 40.66 0.31 -15.54
N SER A 208 40.56 -1.00 -15.25
CA SER A 208 41.52 -1.99 -15.76
C SER A 208 41.22 -2.51 -17.18
N LYS A 209 40.22 -1.93 -17.87
CA LYS A 209 39.81 -2.30 -19.23
C LYS A 209 40.06 -1.19 -20.26
N GLU A 210 40.53 -0.01 -19.82
CA GLU A 210 41.20 1.00 -20.66
C GLU A 210 42.70 0.70 -20.72
#